data_AF-A0A564TQN9-F1
#
_entry.id   AF-A0A564TQN9-F1
#
_cell.length_a   1.000
_cell.length_b   1.000
_cell.length_c   1.000
_cell.angle_alpha   90.00
_cell.angle_beta   90.00
_cell.angle_gamma   90.00
#
_symmetry.space_group_name_H-M   'P 1'
#
loop_
_entity.id
_entity.type
_entity.pdbx_description
1 polymer ?
#
loop_
_entity_poly.entity_id
_entity_poly.type
_entity_poly.pdbx_seq_one_letter_code
_entity_poly.pdbx_strand_id
1 'polypeptide(L)'
;MTEKERNDYFYVCSLIEYIARETLNHRSDIVKTIGKEGIEKLLHDAEVDHCLSFEQVSDEVISYYGIEQGNFDTVTGCKYSVPSFLDIGKLYSIMIEDCANSGEEVQELT
;
A
#
# COMPACT_ATOMS: atom_id res chain seq x y z
N MET A 1 -8.83 4.84 15.29
CA MET A 1 -8.78 5.59 14.03
C MET A 1 -10.03 6.43 13.81
N THR A 2 -9.85 7.64 13.31
CA THR A 2 -10.88 8.52 12.74
C THR A 2 -11.27 8.05 11.33
N GLU A 3 -12.40 8.55 10.79
CA GLU A 3 -12.82 8.23 9.41
C GLU A 3 -11.79 8.68 8.36
N LYS A 4 -11.14 9.83 8.60
CA LYS A 4 -10.04 10.32 7.77
C LYS A 4 -8.88 9.32 7.77
N GLU A 5 -8.37 8.95 8.94
CA GLU A 5 -7.26 8.00 9.04
C GLU A 5 -7.62 6.67 8.35
N ARG A 6 -8.83 6.15 8.52
CA ARG A 6 -9.26 4.93 7.81
C ARG A 6 -9.15 5.06 6.30
N ASN A 7 -9.53 6.21 5.74
CA ASN A 7 -9.40 6.46 4.30
C ASN A 7 -7.94 6.56 3.87
N ASP A 8 -7.09 7.22 4.65
CA ASP A 8 -5.66 7.36 4.35
C ASP A 8 -4.96 5.99 4.36
N TYR A 9 -5.24 5.15 5.36
CA TYR A 9 -4.73 3.77 5.42
C TYR A 9 -5.26 2.91 4.28
N PHE A 10 -6.55 3.04 3.94
CA PHE A 10 -7.12 2.35 2.77
C PHE A 10 -6.40 2.72 1.48
N TYR A 11 -6.13 4.02 1.27
CA TYR A 11 -5.40 4.50 0.11
C TYR A 11 -3.96 3.95 0.07
N VAL A 12 -3.20 4.12 1.15
CA VAL A 12 -1.81 3.66 1.22
C VAL A 12 -1.70 2.14 1.05
N CYS A 13 -2.60 1.36 1.68
CA CYS A 13 -2.65 -0.09 1.49
C CYS A 13 -2.94 -0.47 0.03
N SER A 14 -3.85 0.26 -0.62
CA SER A 14 -4.17 0.07 -2.04
C SER A 14 -2.99 0.43 -2.95
N LEU A 15 -2.24 1.49 -2.60
CA LEU A 15 -1.07 1.94 -3.34
C LEU A 15 0.07 0.93 -3.25
N ILE A 16 0.33 0.41 -2.05
CA ILE A 16 1.32 -0.66 -1.84
C ILE A 16 0.96 -1.91 -2.65
N GLU A 17 -0.32 -2.30 -2.65
CA GLU A 17 -0.78 -3.43 -3.46
C GLU A 17 -0.61 -3.19 -4.95
N TYR A 18 -0.91 -1.98 -5.42
CA TYR A 18 -0.74 -1.59 -6.80
C TYR A 18 0.74 -1.67 -7.21
N ILE A 19 1.64 -1.04 -6.44
CA ILE A 19 3.09 -1.06 -6.68
C ILE A 19 3.64 -2.50 -6.65
N ALA A 20 3.18 -3.34 -5.73
CA ALA A 20 3.61 -4.73 -5.63
C ALA A 20 3.29 -5.53 -6.90
N ARG A 21 2.11 -5.29 -7.50
CA ARG A 21 1.73 -5.92 -8.79
C ARG A 21 2.55 -5.38 -9.95
N GLU A 22 2.69 -4.06 -10.06
CA GLU A 22 3.43 -3.41 -11.16
C GLU A 22 4.93 -3.77 -11.16
N THR A 23 5.50 -4.01 -9.99
CA THR A 23 6.93 -4.33 -9.82
C THR A 23 7.21 -5.81 -9.57
N LEU A 24 6.19 -6.68 -9.60
CA LEU A 24 6.31 -8.11 -9.36
C LEU A 24 7.00 -8.45 -8.03
N ASN A 25 6.63 -7.75 -6.96
CA ASN A 25 7.21 -7.91 -5.62
C ASN A 25 6.18 -8.39 -4.60
N HIS A 26 6.65 -8.95 -3.48
CA HIS A 26 5.78 -9.10 -2.32
C HIS A 26 5.51 -7.72 -1.71
N ARG A 27 4.29 -7.52 -1.19
CA ARG A 27 3.90 -6.32 -0.44
C ARG A 27 4.87 -6.02 0.70
N SER A 28 5.36 -7.06 1.37
CA SER A 28 6.35 -6.94 2.44
C SER A 28 7.67 -6.34 1.97
N ASP A 29 8.07 -6.59 0.72
CA ASP A 29 9.31 -6.06 0.17
C ASP A 29 9.14 -4.59 -0.22
N ILE A 30 7.96 -4.22 -0.72
CA ILE A 30 7.57 -2.82 -0.95
C ILE A 30 7.64 -2.02 0.35
N VAL A 31 6.96 -2.48 1.40
CA VAL A 31 6.94 -1.77 2.69
C VAL A 31 8.33 -1.67 3.30
N LYS A 32 9.14 -2.75 3.25
CA LYS A 32 10.53 -2.72 3.73
C LYS A 32 11.40 -1.73 2.95
N THR A 33 11.21 -1.62 1.64
CA THR A 33 11.97 -0.70 0.78
C THR A 33 11.61 0.76 1.05
N ILE A 34 10.31 1.04 1.24
CA ILE A 34 9.84 2.39 1.61
C ILE A 34 10.28 2.77 3.03
N GLY A 35 10.25 1.80 3.95
CA GLY A 35 10.58 1.99 5.35
C GLY A 35 9.52 2.78 6.13
N LYS A 36 9.61 2.73 7.47
CA LYS A 36 8.59 3.33 8.36
C LYS A 36 8.38 4.83 8.12
N GLU A 37 9.47 5.60 8.04
CA GLU A 37 9.39 7.06 7.78
C GLU A 37 8.74 7.35 6.42
N GLY A 38 8.98 6.50 5.42
CA GLY A 38 8.36 6.63 4.10
C GLY A 38 6.86 6.31 4.14
N ILE A 39 6.44 5.30 4.91
CA ILE A 39 5.02 4.99 5.12
C ILE A 39 4.31 6.13 5.85
N GLU A 40 4.92 6.69 6.89
CA GLU A 40 4.38 7.85 7.61
C GLU A 40 4.23 9.06 6.67
N LYS A 41 5.19 9.28 5.77
CA LYS A 41 5.10 10.31 4.73
C LYS A 41 3.94 10.03 3.76
N LEU A 42 3.78 8.81 3.26
CA LEU A 42 2.67 8.46 2.37
C LEU A 42 1.30 8.65 3.05
N LEU A 43 1.18 8.32 4.33
CA LEU A 43 -0.04 8.56 5.11
C LEU A 43 -0.29 10.06 5.31
N HIS A 44 0.75 10.87 5.48
CA HIS A 44 0.64 12.33 5.56
C HIS A 44 0.19 12.94 4.23
N ASP A 45 0.74 12.46 3.11
CA ASP A 45 0.51 12.99 1.77
C ASP A 45 -0.82 12.47 1.15
N ALA A 46 -1.40 11.38 1.69
CA ALA A 46 -2.62 10.72 1.21
C ALA A 46 -3.80 11.68 0.96
N GLU A 47 -3.99 12.70 1.81
CA GLU A 47 -5.06 13.68 1.63
C GLU A 47 -5.01 14.42 0.29
N VAL A 48 -3.80 14.68 -0.22
CA VAL A 48 -3.57 15.37 -1.48
C VAL A 48 -3.57 14.36 -2.64
N ASP A 49 -2.98 13.20 -2.41
CA ASP A 49 -2.79 12.17 -3.44
C ASP A 49 -4.09 11.45 -3.83
N HIS A 50 -5.15 11.54 -3.01
CA HIS A 50 -6.49 11.05 -3.37
C HIS A 50 -7.04 11.65 -4.68
N CYS A 51 -6.53 12.80 -5.13
CA CYS A 51 -6.94 13.43 -6.38
C CYS A 51 -6.14 12.95 -7.61
N LEU A 52 -5.06 12.18 -7.40
CA LEU A 52 -4.19 11.68 -8.46
C LEU A 52 -4.53 10.23 -8.81
N SER A 53 -4.11 9.77 -9.99
CA SER A 53 -4.25 8.36 -10.33
C SER A 53 -3.21 7.50 -9.60
N PHE A 54 -3.55 6.24 -9.33
CA PHE A 54 -2.59 5.29 -8.74
C PHE A 54 -1.33 5.12 -9.59
N GLU A 55 -1.46 5.14 -10.93
CA GLU A 55 -0.35 5.07 -11.87
C GLU A 55 0.66 6.21 -11.67
N GLN A 56 0.16 7.45 -11.54
CA GLN A 56 1.03 8.62 -11.35
C GLN A 56 1.78 8.55 -10.02
N VAL A 57 1.07 8.23 -8.93
CA VAL A 57 1.67 8.17 -7.60
C VAL A 57 2.60 6.97 -7.48
N SER A 58 2.24 5.82 -8.08
CA SER A 58 3.10 4.64 -8.06
C SER A 58 4.42 4.88 -8.78
N ASP A 59 4.41 5.54 -9.94
CA ASP A 59 5.64 5.84 -10.69
C ASP A 59 6.58 6.73 -9.85
N GLU A 60 6.03 7.73 -9.17
CA GLU A 60 6.81 8.60 -8.28
C GLU A 60 7.38 7.83 -7.10
N VAL A 61 6.58 7.01 -6.42
CA VAL A 61 7.02 6.22 -5.26
C VAL A 61 8.07 5.18 -5.67
N ILE A 62 7.87 4.47 -6.79
CA ILE A 62 8.81 3.50 -7.33
C ILE A 62 10.15 4.18 -7.62
N SER A 63 10.12 5.32 -8.30
CA SER A 63 11.34 6.06 -8.64
C SER A 63 12.04 6.65 -7.41
N TYR A 64 11.27 7.18 -6.45
CA TYR A 64 11.81 7.88 -5.29
C TYR A 64 12.49 6.92 -4.30
N TYR A 65 11.86 5.77 -4.03
CA TYR A 65 12.39 4.76 -3.11
C TYR A 65 13.27 3.71 -3.80
N GLY A 66 13.42 3.78 -5.14
CA GLY A 66 14.27 2.86 -5.89
C GLY A 66 13.77 1.42 -5.88
N ILE A 67 12.45 1.23 -6.02
CA ILE A 67 11.84 -0.10 -6.01
C ILE A 67 12.20 -0.84 -7.30
N GLU A 68 12.94 -1.94 -7.18
CA GLU A 68 13.39 -2.76 -8.30
C GLU A 68 12.32 -3.78 -8.74
N GLN A 69 12.45 -4.29 -9.96
CA GLN A 69 11.59 -5.36 -10.48
C GLN A 69 11.92 -6.70 -9.83
N GLY A 70 10.90 -7.34 -9.27
CA GLY A 70 10.96 -8.67 -8.68
C GLY A 70 10.56 -9.78 -9.65
N ASN A 71 10.16 -10.92 -9.11
CA ASN A 71 9.73 -12.10 -9.86
C ASN A 71 8.46 -12.78 -9.28
N PHE A 72 7.75 -12.07 -8.40
CA PHE A 72 6.55 -12.55 -7.73
C PHE A 72 5.28 -12.05 -8.42
N ASP A 73 4.84 -12.80 -9.43
CA ASP A 73 3.58 -12.53 -10.14
C ASP A 73 2.39 -13.18 -9.41
N THR A 74 1.56 -12.35 -8.79
CA THR A 74 0.33 -12.79 -8.08
C THR A 74 -0.91 -12.85 -8.96
N VAL A 75 -0.84 -12.31 -10.18
CA VAL A 75 -2.01 -12.10 -11.04
C VAL A 75 -2.07 -13.16 -12.13
N THR A 76 -1.00 -13.32 -12.91
CA THR A 76 -1.00 -14.15 -14.12
C THR A 76 -1.18 -15.64 -13.83
N GLY A 77 -0.71 -16.10 -12.66
CA GLY A 77 -0.79 -17.50 -12.25
C GLY A 77 -2.09 -17.90 -11.53
N CYS A 78 -3.02 -16.96 -11.32
CA CYS A 78 -4.16 -17.21 -10.45
C CYS A 78 -5.25 -18.03 -11.15
N LYS A 79 -5.72 -19.11 -10.49
CA LYS A 79 -6.79 -19.98 -11.01
C LYS A 79 -8.19 -19.38 -10.87
N TYR A 80 -8.30 -18.28 -10.14
CA TYR A 80 -9.55 -17.60 -9.80
C TYR A 80 -9.46 -16.14 -10.19
N SER A 81 -10.60 -15.45 -10.18
CA SER A 81 -10.62 -14.00 -10.34
C SER A 81 -9.80 -13.36 -9.23
N VAL A 82 -8.76 -12.62 -9.62
CA VAL A 82 -7.93 -11.86 -8.69
C VAL A 82 -8.75 -10.64 -8.24
N PRO A 83 -8.91 -10.39 -6.94
CA PRO A 83 -9.56 -9.17 -6.46
C PRO A 83 -8.84 -7.91 -6.97
N SER A 84 -9.56 -6.80 -7.03
CA SER A 84 -8.92 -5.52 -7.37
C SER A 84 -7.90 -5.13 -6.30
N PHE A 85 -6.94 -4.29 -6.66
CA PHE A 85 -5.98 -3.77 -5.67
C PHE A 85 -6.68 -2.97 -4.55
N LEU A 86 -7.83 -2.35 -4.84
CA LEU A 86 -8.68 -1.68 -3.87
C LEU A 86 -9.33 -2.68 -2.90
N ASP A 87 -9.84 -3.82 -3.38
CA ASP A 87 -10.43 -4.83 -2.50
C ASP A 87 -9.40 -5.37 -1.50
N ILE A 88 -8.17 -5.59 -1.97
CA ILE A 88 -7.06 -6.04 -1.14
C ILE A 88 -6.59 -4.94 -0.19
N GLY A 89 -6.47 -3.69 -0.67
CA GLY A 89 -6.12 -2.54 0.17
C GLY A 89 -7.12 -2.33 1.30
N LYS A 90 -8.42 -2.50 1.03
CA LYS A 90 -9.47 -2.45 2.05
C LYS A 90 -9.36 -3.54 3.09
N LEU A 91 -9.01 -4.76 2.67
CA LEU A 91 -8.79 -5.85 3.62
C LEU A 91 -7.64 -5.52 4.56
N TYR A 92 -6.51 -5.04 4.04
CA TYR A 92 -5.36 -4.67 4.87
C TYR A 92 -5.65 -3.50 5.80
N SER A 93 -6.37 -2.48 5.35
CA SER A 93 -6.74 -1.36 6.24
C SER A 93 -7.62 -1.81 7.41
N ILE A 94 -8.54 -2.75 7.18
CA ILE A 94 -9.37 -3.35 8.24
C ILE A 94 -8.50 -4.17 9.20
N MET A 95 -7.57 -4.97 8.67
CA MET A 95 -6.66 -5.77 9.51
C MET A 95 -5.79 -4.89 10.41
N ILE A 96 -5.23 -3.80 9.87
CA ILE A 96 -4.44 -2.84 10.66
C ILE A 96 -5.30 -2.24 11.77
N GLU A 97 -6.53 -1.82 11.45
CA GLU A 97 -7.44 -1.28 12.45
C GLU A 97 -7.78 -2.30 13.56
N ASP A 98 -8.02 -3.56 13.21
CA ASP A 98 -8.40 -4.61 14.15
C ASP A 98 -7.23 -5.11 15.00
N CYS A 99 -5.99 -5.06 14.48
CA CYS A 99 -4.79 -5.55 15.15
C CYS A 99 -4.05 -4.49 15.97
N ALA A 100 -4.13 -3.22 15.58
CA ALA A 100 -3.35 -2.16 16.21
C ALA A 100 -3.86 -1.76 17.59
N ASN A 101 -2.93 -1.48 18.51
CA ASN A 101 -3.24 -0.65 19.66
C ASN A 101 -3.49 0.79 19.18
N SER A 102 -4.33 1.52 19.91
CA SER A 102 -4.65 2.91 19.55
C SER A 102 -3.39 3.78 19.48
N GLY A 103 -3.10 4.35 18.31
CA GLY A 103 -1.91 5.17 18.06
C GLY A 103 -0.67 4.41 17.60
N GLU A 104 -0.76 3.09 17.43
CA GLU A 104 0.34 2.23 16.97
C GLU A 104 0.07 1.61 15.58
N GLU A 105 -0.91 2.13 14.84
CA GLU A 105 -1.39 1.57 13.57
C GLU A 105 -0.29 1.44 12.50
N VAL A 106 0.67 2.36 12.45
CA VAL A 106 1.81 2.30 11.52
C VAL A 106 2.66 1.05 11.77
N GLN A 107 2.76 0.57 13.01
CA GLN A 107 3.57 -0.60 13.36
C GLN A 107 2.97 -1.89 12.79
N GLU A 108 1.65 -1.96 12.62
CA GLU A 108 0.99 -3.12 12.00
C GLU A 108 1.13 -3.12 10.47
N LEU A 109 1.51 -1.97 9.87
CA LEU A 109 1.78 -1.85 8.44
C LEU A 109 3.23 -2.23 8.10
N THR A 110 4.20 -1.96 8.99
CA THR A 110 5.66 -2.07 8.76
C THR A 110 6.32 -3.27 9.43
#